data_AF-A0A8T3C6Z0-F1
#
_entry.id   AF-A0A8T3C6Z0-F1
#
_cell.length_a   1.000
_cell.length_b   1.000
_cell.length_c   1.000
_cell.angle_alpha   90.00
_cell.angle_beta   90.00
_cell.angle_gamma   90.00
#
_symmetry.space_group_name_H-M   'P 1'
#
loop_
_entity.id
_entity.type
_entity.pdbx_description
1 polymer ?
#
loop_
_entity_poly.entity_id
_entity_poly.type
_entity_poly.pdbx_seq_one_letter_code
_entity_poly.pdbx_strand_id
1 'polypeptide(L)'
;MAERHAQSSAHGYKKLLFLLFFITTLVFAFSWFFLLGSTGGPHLIEQTVLPNSKILWTAENHGDIPSSENDEQVGHYFQDSTGPPEHEFSKCDPSNAVLKVFMYDLPPEFHFGLLDWKQEENSVWPDIKGKIPDYPGGLNLQHSIEYWLTLDLLSSTISDRPGPCTAVRVTNSREADIVFVPFFSSLSYNRHSKLKPLENTSMNKLLQSKLLMFLKAQEEWKRSGGRDHVILAHHPNSMLDARIKLWPCMFILADFGRYPPNVANVEKDVIAPYKHVVRSFVNDTAGYDDRPILLYFKGAIYRKSECTVAEYRDLFEYLASRLDRLSETVLEGNFMKGLKSEIRAVVRVMRPCDLGEAMELA
;
A
#
# COMPACT_ATOMS: atom_id res chain seq x y z
N MET A 1 -44.70 -48.56 42.49
CA MET A 1 -44.82 -48.24 41.05
C MET A 1 -43.96 -47.02 40.70
N ALA A 2 -42.65 -47.05 41.00
CA ALA A 2 -41.77 -45.88 40.82
C ALA A 2 -40.33 -46.18 40.32
N GLU A 3 -39.96 -47.44 40.08
CA GLU A 3 -38.59 -47.79 39.65
C GLU A 3 -38.42 -47.98 38.14
N ARG A 4 -39.50 -48.17 37.37
CA ARG A 4 -39.38 -48.41 35.91
C ARG A 4 -39.20 -47.15 35.06
N HIS A 5 -39.40 -45.95 35.62
CA HIS A 5 -39.26 -44.69 34.86
C HIS A 5 -37.83 -44.10 34.86
N ALA A 6 -36.96 -44.48 35.81
CA ALA A 6 -35.61 -43.93 35.90
C ALA A 6 -34.63 -44.51 34.85
N GLN A 7 -34.80 -45.77 34.45
CA GLN A 7 -33.90 -46.41 33.46
C GLN A 7 -34.13 -45.92 32.03
N SER A 8 -35.35 -45.49 31.68
CA SER A 8 -35.67 -44.96 30.35
C SER A 8 -35.03 -43.58 30.10
N SER A 9 -35.04 -42.68 31.10
CA SER A 9 -34.46 -41.34 30.94
C SER A 9 -32.93 -41.37 30.80
N ALA A 10 -32.25 -42.23 31.58
CA ALA A 10 -30.79 -42.38 31.54
C ALA A 10 -30.27 -42.85 30.17
N HIS A 11 -31.06 -43.65 29.44
CA HIS A 11 -30.70 -44.11 28.10
C HIS A 11 -30.84 -42.99 27.05
N GLY A 12 -31.87 -42.13 27.20
CA GLY A 12 -32.07 -40.94 26.36
C GLY A 12 -30.95 -39.89 26.54
N TYR A 13 -30.53 -39.64 27.78
CA TYR A 13 -29.42 -38.73 28.08
C TYR A 13 -28.08 -39.20 27.49
N LYS A 14 -27.78 -40.51 27.56
CA LYS A 14 -26.56 -41.06 26.93
C LYS A 14 -26.58 -40.89 25.41
N LYS A 15 -27.74 -41.05 24.76
CA LYS A 15 -27.90 -40.88 23.32
C LYS A 15 -27.74 -39.41 22.89
N LEU A 16 -28.24 -38.48 23.70
CA LEU A 16 -28.09 -37.04 23.48
C LEU A 16 -26.64 -36.57 23.67
N LEU A 17 -25.94 -37.10 24.68
CA LEU A 17 -24.51 -36.84 24.90
C LEU A 17 -23.64 -37.34 23.75
N PHE A 18 -23.92 -38.53 23.23
CA PHE A 18 -23.23 -39.05 22.03
C PHE A 18 -23.49 -38.20 20.79
N LEU A 19 -24.73 -37.73 20.60
CA LEU A 19 -25.07 -36.84 19.48
C LEU A 19 -24.33 -35.50 19.59
N LEU A 20 -24.31 -34.89 20.78
CA LEU A 20 -23.58 -33.65 21.04
C LEU A 20 -22.08 -33.81 20.81
N PHE A 21 -21.49 -34.90 21.28
CA PHE A 21 -20.08 -35.22 21.05
C PHE A 21 -19.77 -35.43 19.56
N PHE A 22 -20.67 -36.07 18.81
CA PHE A 22 -20.52 -36.26 17.37
C PHE A 22 -20.61 -34.92 16.61
N ILE A 23 -21.53 -34.04 17.00
CA ILE A 23 -21.67 -32.70 16.42
C ILE A 23 -20.42 -31.86 16.72
N THR A 24 -19.91 -31.86 17.96
CA THR A 24 -18.71 -31.08 18.31
C THR A 24 -17.46 -31.60 17.60
N THR A 25 -17.30 -32.92 17.46
CA THR A 25 -16.19 -33.50 16.68
C THR A 25 -16.32 -33.20 15.19
N LEU A 26 -17.53 -33.19 14.62
CA LEU A 26 -17.74 -32.78 13.23
C LEU A 26 -17.38 -31.30 13.03
N VAL A 27 -17.86 -30.42 13.90
CA VAL A 27 -17.54 -28.99 13.88
C VAL A 27 -16.04 -28.77 14.00
N PHE A 28 -15.37 -29.50 14.89
CA PHE A 28 -13.92 -29.41 15.08
C PHE A 28 -13.14 -29.96 13.88
N ALA A 29 -13.60 -31.04 13.25
CA ALA A 29 -12.99 -31.58 12.04
C ALA A 29 -13.16 -30.60 10.86
N PHE A 30 -14.36 -30.04 10.67
CA PHE A 30 -14.61 -29.05 9.63
C PHE A 30 -13.81 -27.75 9.86
N SER A 31 -13.71 -27.26 11.09
CA SER A 31 -12.85 -26.11 11.39
C SER A 31 -11.38 -26.41 11.13
N TRP A 32 -10.92 -27.64 11.37
CA TRP A 32 -9.56 -28.06 11.01
C TRP A 32 -9.34 -28.09 9.50
N PHE A 33 -10.32 -28.50 8.69
CA PHE A 33 -10.25 -28.41 7.22
C PHE A 33 -10.17 -26.95 6.73
N PHE A 34 -10.89 -26.02 7.36
CA PHE A 34 -10.76 -24.58 7.04
C PHE A 34 -9.43 -23.98 7.51
N LEU A 35 -8.87 -24.46 8.63
CA LEU A 35 -7.56 -24.04 9.11
C LEU A 35 -6.40 -24.63 8.28
N LEU A 36 -6.50 -25.89 7.85
CA LEU A 36 -5.50 -26.56 6.99
C LEU A 36 -5.56 -26.08 5.54
N GLY A 37 -6.72 -25.63 5.06
CA GLY A 37 -6.83 -24.88 3.79
C GLY A 37 -6.23 -23.47 3.87
N SER A 38 -5.98 -22.96 5.09
CA SER A 38 -5.38 -21.65 5.36
C SER A 38 -3.88 -21.71 5.69
N THR A 39 -3.28 -22.89 5.78
CA THR A 39 -1.82 -23.08 5.93
C THR A 39 -1.09 -23.20 4.59
N GLY A 40 -1.78 -22.96 3.48
CA GLY A 40 -1.09 -22.51 2.27
C GLY A 40 -0.51 -21.14 2.59
N GLY A 41 0.72 -21.13 3.11
CA GLY A 41 1.46 -19.90 3.35
C GLY A 41 1.35 -19.03 2.11
N PRO A 42 1.22 -17.70 2.26
CA PRO A 42 1.32 -16.85 1.09
C PRO A 42 2.60 -17.25 0.37
N HIS A 43 2.53 -17.49 -0.94
CA HIS A 43 3.66 -17.16 -1.80
C HIS A 43 3.86 -15.66 -1.66
N LEU A 44 4.38 -15.24 -0.50
CA LEU A 44 5.11 -14.01 -0.33
C LEU A 44 6.11 -14.09 -1.46
N ILE A 45 6.00 -13.14 -2.38
CA ILE A 45 7.12 -12.77 -3.24
C ILE A 45 8.30 -12.72 -2.30
N GLU A 46 9.14 -13.74 -2.39
CA GLU A 46 10.35 -13.86 -1.61
C GLU A 46 11.07 -12.53 -1.84
N GLN A 47 11.46 -11.82 -0.78
CA GLN A 47 12.16 -10.54 -0.86
C GLN A 47 13.52 -10.64 -1.61
N THR A 48 13.80 -11.76 -2.26
CA THR A 48 14.89 -12.02 -3.20
C THR A 48 14.81 -11.20 -4.49
N VAL A 49 13.73 -10.45 -4.73
CA VAL A 49 13.58 -9.56 -5.89
C VAL A 49 14.30 -8.21 -5.73
N LEU A 50 14.90 -7.91 -4.57
CA LEU A 50 15.90 -6.84 -4.50
C LEU A 50 17.22 -7.37 -5.10
N PRO A 51 17.73 -6.80 -6.22
CA PRO A 51 19.03 -7.18 -6.72
C PRO A 51 20.06 -6.89 -5.62
N ASN A 52 20.85 -7.92 -5.30
CA ASN A 52 22.04 -7.82 -4.47
C ASN A 52 22.81 -6.54 -4.81
N SER A 53 22.87 -5.61 -3.86
CA SER A 53 23.64 -4.37 -3.95
C SER A 53 25.15 -4.64 -3.80
N LYS A 54 25.68 -5.53 -4.63
CA LYS A 54 27.12 -5.87 -4.71
C LYS A 54 27.93 -4.89 -5.54
N ILE A 55 27.33 -3.80 -6.03
CA ILE A 55 28.03 -2.79 -6.84
C ILE A 55 27.94 -1.45 -6.11
N LEU A 56 28.79 -1.22 -5.12
CA LEU A 56 29.42 0.09 -4.84
C LEU A 56 30.40 -0.02 -3.65
N TRP A 57 31.54 -0.66 -3.88
CA TRP A 57 32.74 -0.42 -3.07
C TRP A 57 33.70 0.35 -3.95
N THR A 58 33.67 1.69 -3.84
CA THR A 58 34.77 2.65 -4.10
C THR A 58 34.17 4.02 -4.43
N ALA A 59 33.96 4.86 -3.42
CA ALA A 59 34.06 6.32 -3.49
C ALA A 59 33.67 6.94 -2.12
N GLU A 60 34.38 6.54 -1.07
CA GLU A 60 34.53 7.45 0.08
C GLU A 60 35.76 8.31 -0.22
N ASN A 61 35.57 9.60 -0.47
CA ASN A 61 36.44 10.67 0.04
C ASN A 61 36.01 12.05 -0.47
N HIS A 62 36.11 13.01 0.45
CA HIS A 62 35.87 14.47 0.35
C HIS A 62 34.41 14.86 0.59
N GLY A 63 34.08 15.74 1.54
CA GLY A 63 34.88 16.68 2.33
C GLY A 63 33.98 17.88 2.64
N ASP A 64 34.02 18.35 3.88
CA ASP A 64 33.08 19.29 4.50
C ASP A 64 32.99 20.73 3.90
N ILE A 65 32.03 21.49 4.47
CA ILE A 65 31.97 22.95 4.77
C ILE A 65 31.20 23.88 3.76
N PRO A 66 30.63 25.06 4.13
CA PRO A 66 29.46 25.39 4.99
C PRO A 66 28.37 26.30 4.32
N SER A 67 27.33 26.55 5.13
CA SER A 67 26.26 27.57 5.09
C SER A 67 26.62 29.04 4.76
N SER A 68 25.71 29.74 4.06
CA SER A 68 25.51 31.19 4.11
C SER A 68 24.08 31.57 3.68
N GLU A 69 23.48 32.53 4.39
CA GLU A 69 22.14 33.10 4.24
C GLU A 69 22.09 34.31 3.26
N ASN A 70 20.86 34.64 2.82
CA ASN A 70 20.35 35.87 2.15
C ASN A 70 20.78 36.09 0.68
N ASP A 71 19.96 36.55 -0.27
CA ASP A 71 18.90 37.57 -0.22
C ASP A 71 17.95 37.46 -1.45
N GLU A 72 16.93 38.30 -1.47
CA GLU A 72 15.72 38.33 -2.32
C GLU A 72 15.85 38.63 -3.85
N GLN A 73 14.85 38.10 -4.58
CA GLN A 73 14.09 38.68 -5.73
C GLN A 73 14.64 38.79 -7.18
N VAL A 74 13.65 38.58 -8.08
CA VAL A 74 13.49 38.96 -9.50
C VAL A 74 13.95 37.96 -10.57
N GLY A 75 12.98 37.57 -11.41
CA GLY A 75 13.14 36.61 -12.48
C GLY A 75 13.82 37.16 -13.74
N HIS A 76 14.36 36.23 -14.50
CA HIS A 76 14.62 36.38 -15.93
C HIS A 76 14.64 35.00 -16.58
N TYR A 77 13.92 34.86 -17.68
CA TYR A 77 14.02 33.71 -18.58
C TYR A 77 15.47 33.61 -19.08
N PHE A 78 16.15 32.50 -18.77
CA PHE A 78 17.41 32.13 -19.39
C PHE A 78 17.31 30.71 -19.94
N GLN A 79 17.39 30.65 -21.26
CA GLN A 79 17.53 29.44 -22.05
C GLN A 79 19.03 29.13 -22.09
N ASP A 80 19.49 28.24 -21.21
CA ASP A 80 20.89 27.79 -21.20
C ASP A 80 21.03 26.51 -22.04
N SER A 81 21.81 26.62 -23.11
CA SER A 81 22.10 25.56 -24.08
C SER A 81 23.45 24.90 -23.81
N THR A 82 23.82 24.71 -22.54
CA THR A 82 25.05 24.01 -22.14
C THR A 82 24.84 23.04 -20.98
N GLY A 83 23.98 22.03 -21.19
CA GLY A 83 23.88 20.87 -20.30
C GLY A 83 24.89 19.77 -20.65
N PRO A 84 25.30 18.91 -19.70
CA PRO A 84 26.08 17.70 -19.98
C PRO A 84 25.35 16.81 -20.99
N PRO A 85 26.05 15.90 -21.72
CA PRO A 85 25.41 15.01 -22.67
C PRO A 85 24.29 14.24 -21.96
N GLU A 86 23.10 14.26 -22.56
CA GLU A 86 21.91 13.54 -22.10
C GLU A 86 22.35 12.14 -21.66
N HIS A 87 22.26 11.86 -20.35
CA HIS A 87 22.35 10.48 -19.87
C HIS A 87 21.32 9.70 -20.71
N GLU A 88 21.77 8.73 -21.50
CA GLU A 88 20.89 7.82 -22.22
C GLU A 88 19.93 7.22 -21.18
N PHE A 89 18.72 7.75 -21.11
CA PHE A 89 17.69 7.16 -20.27
C PHE A 89 17.50 5.76 -20.80
N SER A 90 17.88 4.75 -20.01
CA SER A 90 17.67 3.35 -20.36
C SER A 90 16.22 3.19 -20.80
N LYS A 91 15.99 2.69 -22.01
CA LYS A 91 14.64 2.51 -22.53
C LYS A 91 13.89 1.50 -21.66
N CYS A 92 12.56 1.65 -21.60
CA CYS A 92 11.73 0.64 -20.96
C CYS A 92 11.86 -0.68 -21.74
N ASP A 93 12.48 -1.68 -21.11
CA ASP A 93 12.56 -3.05 -21.61
C ASP A 93 11.71 -3.95 -20.72
N PRO A 94 10.53 -4.41 -21.20
CA PRO A 94 9.66 -5.29 -20.43
C PRO A 94 10.30 -6.63 -20.03
N SER A 95 11.36 -7.07 -20.71
CA SER A 95 12.08 -8.30 -20.35
C SER A 95 12.94 -8.14 -19.09
N ASN A 96 13.37 -6.91 -18.80
CA ASN A 96 14.14 -6.56 -17.60
C ASN A 96 13.26 -6.02 -16.47
N ALA A 97 11.94 -5.99 -16.66
CA ALA A 97 11.01 -5.52 -15.65
C ALA A 97 11.00 -6.45 -14.44
N VAL A 98 11.02 -5.84 -13.26
CA VAL A 98 11.07 -6.54 -11.98
C VAL A 98 9.69 -7.10 -11.61
N LEU A 99 8.62 -6.45 -12.06
CA LEU A 99 7.24 -6.81 -11.71
C LEU A 99 6.34 -6.80 -12.95
N LYS A 100 5.68 -7.92 -13.21
CA LYS A 100 4.65 -8.05 -14.25
C LYS A 100 3.26 -7.88 -13.64
N VAL A 101 2.50 -6.94 -14.18
CA VAL A 101 1.21 -6.53 -13.61
C VAL A 101 0.11 -6.75 -14.62
N PHE A 102 -0.86 -7.60 -14.28
CA PHE A 102 -2.11 -7.64 -15.01
C PHE A 102 -3.03 -6.55 -14.48
N MET A 103 -3.66 -5.79 -15.36
CA MET A 103 -4.56 -4.70 -14.97
C MET A 103 -5.93 -4.93 -15.57
N TYR A 104 -6.96 -4.94 -14.72
CA TYR A 104 -8.34 -5.09 -15.18
C TYR A 104 -8.79 -3.93 -16.04
N ASP A 105 -9.43 -4.24 -17.16
CA ASP A 105 -10.16 -3.27 -17.99
C ASP A 105 -11.51 -2.91 -17.33
N LEU A 106 -11.44 -2.23 -16.18
CA LEU A 106 -12.62 -1.75 -15.48
C LEU A 106 -13.36 -0.70 -16.34
N PRO A 107 -14.71 -0.63 -16.25
CA PRO A 107 -15.47 0.42 -16.91
C PRO A 107 -15.01 1.83 -16.53
N PRO A 108 -15.13 2.84 -17.42
CA PRO A 108 -14.67 4.21 -17.16
C PRO A 108 -15.20 4.85 -15.87
N GLU A 109 -16.38 4.46 -15.40
CA GLU A 109 -16.97 4.94 -14.13
C GLU A 109 -16.11 4.64 -12.88
N PHE A 110 -15.12 3.75 -12.99
CA PHE A 110 -14.17 3.44 -11.92
C PHE A 110 -12.88 4.28 -11.98
N HIS A 111 -12.56 4.95 -13.08
CA HIS A 111 -11.26 5.63 -13.23
C HIS A 111 -11.38 6.98 -13.94
N PHE A 112 -10.90 7.12 -15.17
CA PHE A 112 -10.87 8.36 -15.95
C PHE A 112 -12.27 8.93 -16.21
N GLY A 113 -13.34 8.14 -16.19
CA GLY A 113 -14.71 8.67 -16.21
C GLY A 113 -15.05 9.56 -15.00
N LEU A 114 -14.36 9.37 -13.86
CA LEU A 114 -14.44 10.27 -12.71
C LEU A 114 -13.70 11.59 -12.93
N LEU A 115 -12.90 11.69 -13.99
CA LEU A 115 -12.21 12.90 -14.47
C LEU A 115 -12.93 13.53 -15.67
N ASP A 116 -14.21 13.19 -15.86
CA ASP A 116 -15.05 13.68 -16.96
C ASP A 116 -14.53 13.28 -18.36
N TRP A 117 -13.63 12.30 -18.42
CA TRP A 117 -13.21 11.66 -19.66
C TRP A 117 -14.37 10.83 -20.21
N LYS A 118 -14.61 10.97 -21.51
CA LYS A 118 -15.59 10.18 -22.23
C LYS A 118 -14.87 9.07 -22.97
N GLN A 119 -15.43 7.88 -22.89
CA GLN A 119 -14.90 6.74 -23.61
C GLN A 119 -14.88 7.03 -25.10
N GLU A 120 -13.69 6.89 -25.71
CA GLU A 120 -13.49 6.95 -27.14
C GLU A 120 -13.35 5.52 -27.65
N GLU A 121 -14.06 5.18 -28.74
CA GLU A 121 -14.02 3.85 -29.36
C GLU A 121 -14.40 2.68 -28.42
N ASN A 122 -13.86 1.48 -28.68
CA ASN A 122 -13.99 0.28 -27.84
C ASN A 122 -12.86 0.18 -26.78
N SER A 123 -12.13 1.26 -26.51
CA SER A 123 -11.08 1.30 -25.47
C SER A 123 -11.67 1.70 -24.13
N VAL A 124 -11.21 1.10 -23.02
CA VAL A 124 -11.56 1.59 -21.68
C VAL A 124 -10.54 2.61 -21.14
N TRP A 125 -9.46 2.89 -21.87
CA TRP A 125 -8.37 3.78 -21.46
C TRP A 125 -8.27 5.02 -22.37
N PRO A 126 -7.86 6.18 -21.83
CA PRO A 126 -7.51 7.33 -22.66
C PRO A 126 -6.27 7.03 -23.51
N ASP A 127 -6.14 7.73 -24.65
CA ASP A 127 -4.90 7.71 -25.41
C ASP A 127 -3.77 8.40 -24.61
N ILE A 128 -2.82 7.59 -24.15
CA ILE A 128 -1.69 8.02 -23.34
C ILE A 128 -0.66 8.79 -24.17
N LYS A 129 -0.63 8.60 -25.49
CA LYS A 129 0.20 9.43 -26.40
C LYS A 129 -0.48 10.76 -26.72
N GLY A 130 -1.80 10.79 -26.61
CA GLY A 130 -2.64 11.96 -26.84
C GLY A 130 -2.84 12.79 -25.58
N LYS A 131 -4.03 13.40 -25.48
CA LYS A 131 -4.39 14.25 -24.34
C LYS A 131 -4.95 13.42 -23.20
N ILE A 132 -4.15 13.28 -22.15
CA ILE A 132 -4.57 12.63 -20.90
C ILE A 132 -5.43 13.59 -20.07
N PRO A 133 -6.55 13.13 -19.46
CA PRO A 133 -7.35 13.96 -18.56
C PRO A 133 -6.56 14.43 -17.33
N ASP A 134 -6.54 15.74 -17.08
CA ASP A 134 -5.83 16.30 -15.94
C ASP A 134 -6.42 15.80 -14.61
N TYR A 135 -5.54 15.41 -13.68
CA TYR A 135 -5.96 15.09 -12.32
C TYR A 135 -6.34 16.37 -11.55
N PRO A 136 -7.47 16.39 -10.82
CA PRO A 136 -7.95 17.61 -10.17
C PRO A 136 -6.97 18.12 -9.11
N GLY A 137 -6.83 19.44 -9.07
CA GLY A 137 -5.99 20.16 -8.12
C GLY A 137 -6.53 20.18 -6.68
N GLY A 138 -5.91 21.02 -5.86
CA GLY A 138 -6.32 21.28 -4.48
C GLY A 138 -6.16 20.05 -3.57
N LEU A 139 -7.16 19.80 -2.71
CA LEU A 139 -7.14 18.69 -1.75
C LEU A 139 -7.09 17.30 -2.42
N ASN A 140 -7.52 17.18 -3.68
CA ASN A 140 -7.49 15.90 -4.40
C ASN A 140 -6.06 15.42 -4.67
N LEU A 141 -5.11 16.33 -4.87
CA LEU A 141 -3.70 16.02 -5.15
C LEU A 141 -3.04 15.20 -4.04
N GLN A 142 -3.60 15.25 -2.83
CA GLN A 142 -3.10 14.48 -1.70
C GLN A 142 -3.23 12.96 -1.91
N HIS A 143 -4.14 12.52 -2.78
CA HIS A 143 -4.45 11.11 -2.99
C HIS A 143 -4.41 10.69 -4.48
N SER A 144 -3.59 11.37 -5.29
CA SER A 144 -3.49 11.12 -6.74
C SER A 144 -2.72 9.86 -7.13
N ILE A 145 -2.37 8.97 -6.19
CA ILE A 145 -1.49 7.83 -6.44
C ILE A 145 -2.13 6.85 -7.44
N GLU A 146 -3.44 6.63 -7.35
CA GLU A 146 -4.23 5.80 -8.30
C GLU A 146 -4.06 6.27 -9.75
N TYR A 147 -4.10 7.58 -9.96
CA TYR A 147 -3.95 8.16 -11.28
C TYR A 147 -2.54 7.94 -11.85
N TRP A 148 -1.51 8.25 -11.06
CA TRP A 148 -0.12 8.12 -11.53
C TRP A 148 0.30 6.67 -11.75
N LEU A 149 -0.08 5.74 -10.87
CA LEU A 149 0.21 4.31 -11.04
C LEU A 149 -0.50 3.73 -12.27
N THR A 150 -1.77 4.09 -12.50
CA THR A 150 -2.48 3.66 -13.70
C THR A 150 -1.80 4.18 -14.97
N LEU A 151 -1.40 5.45 -15.01
CA LEU A 151 -0.68 6.02 -16.16
C LEU A 151 0.69 5.37 -16.38
N ASP A 152 1.45 5.12 -15.31
CA ASP A 152 2.74 4.45 -15.38
C ASP A 152 2.61 3.05 -16.02
N LEU A 153 1.67 2.24 -15.51
CA LEU A 153 1.37 0.91 -16.06
C LEU A 153 0.86 0.98 -17.51
N LEU A 154 -0.01 1.93 -17.83
CA LEU A 154 -0.49 2.10 -19.22
C LEU A 154 0.63 2.53 -20.16
N SER A 155 1.53 3.41 -19.72
CA SER A 155 2.65 3.87 -20.52
C SER A 155 3.69 2.77 -20.77
N SER A 156 3.77 1.76 -19.89
CA SER A 156 4.74 0.66 -20.01
C SER A 156 4.55 -0.21 -21.26
N THR A 157 3.38 -0.14 -21.91
CA THR A 157 3.11 -0.87 -23.17
C THR A 157 3.44 -0.04 -24.42
N ILE A 158 3.88 1.20 -24.26
CA ILE A 158 4.23 2.09 -25.37
C ILE A 158 5.66 1.79 -25.82
N SER A 159 5.83 1.45 -27.10
CA SER A 159 7.14 1.34 -27.73
C SER A 159 7.92 2.65 -27.57
N ASP A 160 9.21 2.55 -27.26
CA ASP A 160 10.13 3.68 -27.06
C ASP A 160 9.76 4.64 -25.92
N ARG A 161 9.02 4.16 -24.90
CA ARG A 161 8.84 4.92 -23.65
C ARG A 161 10.22 5.29 -23.07
N PRO A 162 10.47 6.59 -22.79
CA PRO A 162 11.71 7.03 -22.16
C PRO A 162 11.76 6.59 -20.69
N GLY A 163 12.93 6.17 -20.24
CA GLY A 163 13.20 5.75 -18.86
C GLY A 163 12.93 4.26 -18.59
N PRO A 164 13.56 3.71 -17.53
CA PRO A 164 13.38 2.31 -17.16
C PRO A 164 11.96 2.05 -16.66
N CYS A 165 11.50 0.80 -16.78
CA CYS A 165 10.24 0.36 -16.21
C CYS A 165 10.46 -0.75 -15.19
N THR A 166 10.34 -0.40 -13.91
CA THR A 166 10.39 -1.37 -12.80
C THR A 166 9.20 -2.33 -12.85
N ALA A 167 8.02 -1.82 -13.19
CA ALA A 167 6.80 -2.59 -13.38
C ALA A 167 6.29 -2.44 -14.82
N VAL A 168 5.78 -3.52 -15.39
CA VAL A 168 5.20 -3.52 -16.74
C VAL A 168 3.84 -4.18 -16.76
N ARG A 169 2.94 -3.60 -17.55
CA ARG A 169 1.61 -4.15 -17.78
C ARG A 169 1.70 -5.33 -18.73
N VAL A 170 1.12 -6.46 -18.34
CA VAL A 170 0.92 -7.63 -19.20
C VAL A 170 -0.56 -7.80 -19.54
N THR A 171 -0.84 -8.37 -20.70
CA THR A 171 -2.21 -8.61 -21.18
C THR A 171 -2.77 -9.94 -20.68
N ASN A 172 -1.90 -10.92 -20.41
CA ASN A 172 -2.29 -12.24 -19.92
C ASN A 172 -2.11 -12.33 -18.40
N SER A 173 -3.20 -12.55 -17.67
CA SER A 173 -3.18 -12.65 -16.20
C SER A 173 -2.45 -13.88 -15.65
N ARG A 174 -2.06 -14.83 -16.52
CA ARG A 174 -1.21 -15.98 -16.16
C ARG A 174 0.28 -15.64 -16.13
N GLU A 175 0.67 -14.56 -16.80
CA GLU A 175 2.07 -14.10 -16.87
C GLU A 175 2.37 -13.01 -15.83
N ALA A 176 1.35 -12.58 -15.08
CA ALA A 176 1.46 -11.53 -14.09
C ALA A 176 1.83 -12.09 -12.71
N ASP A 177 2.66 -11.34 -12.00
CA ASP A 177 2.98 -11.58 -10.59
C ASP A 177 1.86 -11.07 -9.69
N ILE A 178 1.20 -9.97 -10.08
CA ILE A 178 0.08 -9.35 -9.36
C ILE A 178 -1.02 -8.85 -10.30
N VAL A 179 -2.21 -8.65 -9.74
CA VAL A 179 -3.36 -8.05 -10.41
C VAL A 179 -3.62 -6.65 -9.84
N PHE A 180 -3.43 -5.62 -10.63
CA PHE A 180 -3.80 -4.26 -10.25
C PHE A 180 -5.27 -3.98 -10.55
N VAL A 181 -5.97 -3.41 -9.56
CA VAL A 181 -7.38 -3.01 -9.65
C VAL A 181 -7.44 -1.48 -9.82
N PRO A 182 -7.62 -0.95 -11.04
CA PRO A 182 -7.53 0.48 -11.33
C PRO A 182 -8.84 1.21 -10.97
N PHE A 183 -9.26 1.12 -9.71
CA PHE A 183 -10.35 1.93 -9.17
C PHE A 183 -9.79 3.19 -8.53
N PHE A 184 -10.19 4.36 -9.03
CA PHE A 184 -9.85 5.66 -8.47
C PHE A 184 -10.71 5.94 -7.22
N SER A 185 -10.51 5.11 -6.20
CA SER A 185 -11.36 5.05 -5.00
C SER A 185 -11.26 6.30 -4.14
N SER A 186 -10.10 6.97 -4.15
CA SER A 186 -9.88 8.22 -3.43
C SER A 186 -10.66 9.36 -4.10
N LEU A 187 -10.56 9.45 -5.42
CA LEU A 187 -11.32 10.43 -6.20
C LEU A 187 -12.83 10.18 -6.14
N SER A 188 -13.25 8.91 -6.22
CA SER A 188 -14.65 8.50 -6.07
C SER A 188 -15.21 8.96 -4.72
N TYR A 189 -14.46 8.77 -3.63
CA TYR A 189 -14.87 9.30 -2.33
C TYR A 189 -15.02 10.84 -2.35
N ASN A 190 -14.02 11.55 -2.87
CA ASN A 190 -14.04 13.02 -2.87
C ASN A 190 -15.21 13.60 -3.68
N ARG A 191 -15.53 13.01 -4.84
CA ARG A 191 -16.60 13.48 -5.73
C ARG A 191 -17.99 12.97 -5.32
N HIS A 192 -18.07 11.76 -4.79
CA HIS A 192 -19.32 10.99 -4.78
C HIS A 192 -19.68 10.36 -3.43
N SER A 193 -19.00 10.73 -2.34
CA SER A 193 -19.35 10.25 -0.99
C SER A 193 -20.63 10.87 -0.41
N LYS A 194 -20.95 12.11 -0.79
CA LYS A 194 -22.14 12.82 -0.31
C LYS A 194 -23.42 12.21 -0.89
N LEU A 195 -24.43 12.05 -0.04
CA LEU A 195 -25.78 11.66 -0.48
C LEU A 195 -26.43 12.83 -1.21
N LYS A 196 -27.03 12.55 -2.36
CA LYS A 196 -27.90 13.51 -3.05
C LYS A 196 -29.31 13.47 -2.43
N PRO A 197 -30.07 14.57 -2.49
CA PRO A 197 -31.47 14.55 -2.10
C PRO A 197 -32.23 13.45 -2.85
N LEU A 198 -33.10 12.71 -2.16
CA LEU A 198 -33.88 11.57 -2.68
C LEU A 198 -33.10 10.27 -2.94
N GLU A 199 -31.78 10.24 -2.76
CA GLU A 199 -30.99 9.01 -2.88
C GLU A 199 -30.67 8.40 -1.50
N ASN A 200 -30.92 7.10 -1.34
CA ASN A 200 -30.62 6.36 -0.11
C ASN A 200 -29.16 5.84 -0.07
N THR A 201 -28.38 6.01 -1.14
CA THR A 201 -27.02 5.49 -1.25
C THR A 201 -26.20 6.38 -2.15
N SER A 202 -24.98 6.70 -1.72
CA SER A 202 -24.08 7.56 -2.48
C SER A 202 -23.46 6.79 -3.65
N MET A 203 -23.10 7.50 -4.72
CA MET A 203 -22.50 6.87 -5.90
C MET A 203 -21.16 6.21 -5.58
N ASN A 204 -20.37 6.76 -4.65
CA ASN A 204 -19.16 6.10 -4.14
C ASN A 204 -19.46 4.72 -3.53
N LYS A 205 -20.53 4.59 -2.74
CA LYS A 205 -20.94 3.32 -2.13
C LYS A 205 -21.47 2.33 -3.18
N LEU A 206 -22.20 2.82 -4.18
CA LEU A 206 -22.65 1.99 -5.30
C LEU A 206 -21.46 1.42 -6.09
N LEU A 207 -20.48 2.26 -6.44
CA LEU A 207 -19.28 1.84 -7.16
C LEU A 207 -18.48 0.79 -6.38
N GLN A 208 -18.32 0.97 -5.07
CA GLN A 208 -17.69 -0.06 -4.21
C GLN A 208 -18.43 -1.40 -4.25
N SER A 209 -19.76 -1.39 -4.25
CA SER A 209 -20.57 -2.61 -4.38
C SER A 209 -20.40 -3.26 -5.75
N LYS A 210 -20.45 -2.47 -6.84
CA LYS A 210 -20.21 -2.96 -8.20
C LYS A 210 -18.82 -3.56 -8.36
N LEU A 211 -17.79 -2.93 -7.79
CA LEU A 211 -16.41 -3.44 -7.82
C LEU A 211 -16.32 -4.81 -7.15
N LEU A 212 -16.92 -4.99 -5.97
CA LEU A 212 -16.96 -6.30 -5.28
C LEU A 212 -17.59 -7.38 -6.15
N MET A 213 -18.70 -7.07 -6.82
CA MET A 213 -19.38 -8.01 -7.71
C MET A 213 -18.51 -8.33 -8.93
N PHE A 214 -17.91 -7.32 -9.55
CA PHE A 214 -17.02 -7.46 -10.68
C PHE A 214 -15.84 -8.38 -10.34
N LEU A 215 -15.10 -8.07 -9.26
CA LEU A 215 -13.91 -8.82 -8.86
C LEU A 215 -14.24 -10.30 -8.60
N LYS A 216 -15.29 -10.58 -7.82
CA LYS A 216 -15.70 -11.96 -7.50
C LYS A 216 -16.09 -12.79 -8.72
N ALA A 217 -16.49 -12.16 -9.82
CA ALA A 217 -16.80 -12.86 -11.06
C ALA A 217 -15.55 -13.28 -11.85
N GLN A 218 -14.42 -12.60 -11.66
CA GLN A 218 -13.20 -12.79 -12.45
C GLN A 218 -12.48 -14.12 -12.13
N GLU A 219 -11.78 -14.67 -13.11
CA GLU A 219 -11.01 -15.91 -12.95
C GLU A 219 -9.80 -15.72 -12.03
N GLU A 220 -9.12 -14.58 -12.12
CA GLU A 220 -7.97 -14.29 -11.25
C GLU A 220 -8.41 -14.23 -9.79
N TRP A 221 -9.57 -13.63 -9.51
CA TRP A 221 -10.13 -13.63 -8.16
C TRP A 221 -10.47 -15.04 -7.68
N LYS A 222 -11.10 -15.86 -8.52
CA LYS A 222 -11.42 -17.26 -8.17
C LYS A 222 -10.15 -18.08 -7.91
N ARG A 223 -9.04 -17.76 -8.60
CA ARG A 223 -7.74 -18.42 -8.48
C ARG A 223 -7.02 -18.07 -7.18
N SER A 224 -6.96 -16.79 -6.81
CA SER A 224 -6.15 -16.32 -5.68
C SER A 224 -6.95 -15.98 -4.43
N GLY A 225 -8.27 -15.85 -4.54
CA GLY A 225 -9.12 -15.33 -3.48
C GLY A 225 -8.86 -13.84 -3.16
N GLY A 226 -8.22 -13.10 -4.07
CA GLY A 226 -7.88 -11.70 -3.86
C GLY A 226 -6.45 -11.44 -3.38
N ARG A 227 -5.66 -12.47 -3.07
CA ARG A 227 -4.34 -12.32 -2.41
C ARG A 227 -3.26 -11.70 -3.28
N ASP A 228 -3.37 -11.85 -4.59
CA ASP A 228 -2.48 -11.23 -5.58
C ASP A 228 -3.06 -9.89 -6.12
N HIS A 229 -4.20 -9.42 -5.59
CA HIS A 229 -4.82 -8.18 -6.01
C HIS A 229 -4.28 -6.98 -5.24
N VAL A 230 -3.86 -5.95 -5.96
CA VAL A 230 -3.45 -4.65 -5.41
C VAL A 230 -4.57 -3.63 -5.64
N ILE A 231 -5.06 -3.04 -4.55
CA ILE A 231 -6.16 -2.06 -4.55
C ILE A 231 -5.68 -0.77 -3.91
N LEU A 232 -5.84 0.35 -4.62
CA LEU A 232 -5.53 1.66 -4.03
C LEU A 232 -6.70 2.15 -3.17
N ALA A 233 -6.43 2.44 -1.90
CA ALA A 233 -7.38 2.98 -0.93
C ALA A 233 -6.71 4.09 -0.08
N HIS A 234 -5.96 4.95 -0.76
CA HIS A 234 -5.07 5.92 -0.12
C HIS A 234 -5.83 6.99 0.68
N HIS A 235 -6.96 7.51 0.19
CA HIS A 235 -7.81 8.36 1.03
C HIS A 235 -8.35 7.54 2.22
N PRO A 236 -8.21 7.98 3.48
CA PRO A 236 -8.53 7.12 4.64
C PRO A 236 -10.01 6.71 4.77
N ASN A 237 -10.90 7.43 4.08
CA ASN A 237 -12.33 7.12 3.96
C ASN A 237 -12.73 6.51 2.60
N SER A 238 -11.77 6.28 1.69
CA SER A 238 -12.04 5.48 0.50
C SER A 238 -12.32 4.03 0.89
N MET A 239 -13.07 3.32 0.06
CA MET A 239 -13.35 1.89 0.22
C MET A 239 -14.03 1.48 1.54
N LEU A 240 -14.64 2.40 2.30
CA LEU A 240 -15.21 2.09 3.63
C LEU A 240 -16.21 0.92 3.63
N ASP A 241 -17.04 0.79 2.59
CA ASP A 241 -18.08 -0.24 2.48
C ASP A 241 -17.56 -1.58 1.91
N ALA A 242 -16.41 -1.55 1.23
CA ALA A 242 -15.85 -2.72 0.54
C ALA A 242 -14.56 -3.28 1.17
N ARG A 243 -13.73 -2.46 1.82
CA ARG A 243 -12.38 -2.83 2.28
C ARG A 243 -12.35 -4.04 3.21
N ILE A 244 -13.32 -4.19 4.11
CA ILE A 244 -13.41 -5.36 5.00
C ILE A 244 -13.68 -6.64 4.20
N LYS A 245 -14.46 -6.55 3.12
CA LYS A 245 -14.75 -7.70 2.24
C LYS A 245 -13.62 -8.02 1.28
N LEU A 246 -12.68 -7.08 1.10
CA LEU A 246 -11.49 -7.18 0.25
C LEU A 246 -10.22 -7.34 1.09
N TRP A 247 -10.34 -7.72 2.37
CA TRP A 247 -9.22 -7.82 3.29
C TRP A 247 -8.04 -8.71 2.81
N PRO A 248 -8.23 -9.76 1.98
CA PRO A 248 -7.10 -10.55 1.49
C PRO A 248 -6.21 -9.78 0.50
N CYS A 249 -6.72 -8.71 -0.13
CA CYS A 249 -5.98 -7.91 -1.10
C CYS A 249 -4.89 -7.08 -0.44
N MET A 250 -3.82 -6.80 -1.19
CA MET A 250 -2.84 -5.79 -0.82
C MET A 250 -3.43 -4.41 -1.07
N PHE A 251 -3.47 -3.58 -0.02
CA PHE A 251 -3.89 -2.19 -0.12
C PHE A 251 -2.69 -1.26 -0.21
N ILE A 252 -2.84 -0.21 -1.03
CA ILE A 252 -2.00 0.98 -0.96
C ILE A 252 -2.75 2.04 -0.15
N LEU A 253 -2.24 2.38 1.02
CA LEU A 253 -2.89 3.22 2.05
C LEU A 253 -2.04 4.44 2.40
N ALA A 254 -2.63 5.44 3.07
CA ALA A 254 -1.89 6.57 3.62
C ALA A 254 -1.34 6.32 5.04
N ASP A 255 -2.07 5.54 5.84
CA ASP A 255 -1.67 5.09 7.19
C ASP A 255 -2.45 3.83 7.58
N PHE A 256 -2.03 3.16 8.66
CA PHE A 256 -2.65 1.91 9.11
C PHE A 256 -3.77 2.08 10.14
N GLY A 257 -3.92 3.23 10.77
CA GLY A 257 -4.65 3.19 12.04
C GLY A 257 -6.17 3.34 11.91
N ARG A 258 -6.74 3.51 10.71
CA ARG A 258 -8.21 3.48 10.51
C ARG A 258 -8.76 2.08 10.28
N TYR A 259 -7.90 1.06 10.35
CA TYR A 259 -8.20 -0.28 9.86
C TYR A 259 -7.96 -1.28 11.00
N PRO A 260 -8.85 -2.27 11.18
CA PRO A 260 -8.54 -3.43 11.98
C PRO A 260 -7.25 -4.11 11.46
N PRO A 261 -6.35 -4.62 12.33
CA PRO A 261 -5.09 -5.24 11.90
C PRO A 261 -5.25 -6.44 10.95
N ASN A 262 -6.38 -7.16 11.03
CA ASN A 262 -6.69 -8.25 10.11
C ASN A 262 -7.11 -7.76 8.71
N VAL A 263 -7.42 -6.47 8.54
CA VAL A 263 -7.78 -5.87 7.24
C VAL A 263 -6.58 -5.17 6.61
N ALA A 264 -5.84 -4.39 7.40
CA ALA A 264 -4.63 -3.75 6.93
C ALA A 264 -3.48 -3.87 7.94
N ASN A 265 -2.31 -4.30 7.47
CA ASN A 265 -1.12 -4.49 8.29
C ASN A 265 0.19 -4.38 7.48
N VAL A 266 1.31 -4.29 8.20
CA VAL A 266 2.65 -4.08 7.66
C VAL A 266 3.25 -5.29 6.93
N GLU A 267 2.65 -6.47 7.08
CA GLU A 267 3.10 -7.69 6.40
C GLU A 267 2.57 -7.75 4.97
N LYS A 268 1.36 -7.21 4.76
CA LYS A 268 0.62 -7.31 3.50
C LYS A 268 0.58 -5.99 2.71
N ASP A 269 0.41 -4.86 3.37
CA ASP A 269 0.01 -3.61 2.71
C ASP A 269 1.13 -2.58 2.61
N VAL A 270 0.99 -1.68 1.64
CA VAL A 270 1.96 -0.65 1.32
C VAL A 270 1.44 0.71 1.75
N ILE A 271 2.30 1.51 2.38
CA ILE A 271 1.99 2.92 2.67
C ILE A 271 2.59 3.79 1.57
N ALA A 272 1.73 4.53 0.88
CA ALA A 272 2.16 5.64 0.04
C ALA A 272 2.05 6.94 0.85
N PRO A 273 3.02 7.86 0.74
CA PRO A 273 2.96 9.12 1.45
C PRO A 273 2.02 10.11 0.75
N TYR A 274 1.45 11.03 1.53
CA TYR A 274 0.74 12.18 0.98
C TYR A 274 1.68 13.03 0.13
N LYS A 275 1.20 13.51 -1.04
CA LYS A 275 1.98 14.37 -1.94
C LYS A 275 2.62 15.57 -1.22
N HIS A 276 1.91 16.22 -0.31
CA HIS A 276 2.41 17.41 0.39
C HIS A 276 3.43 17.10 1.50
N VAL A 277 3.54 15.84 1.92
CA VAL A 277 4.51 15.40 2.94
C VAL A 277 5.87 15.11 2.31
N VAL A 278 5.89 14.73 1.02
CA VAL A 278 7.12 14.51 0.27
C VAL A 278 7.43 15.78 -0.53
N ARG A 279 8.42 16.54 -0.06
CA ARG A 279 8.90 17.69 -0.83
C ARG A 279 9.64 17.19 -2.07
N SER A 280 9.36 17.79 -3.21
CA SER A 280 10.22 17.66 -4.39
C SER A 280 11.55 18.35 -4.08
N PHE A 281 12.66 17.73 -4.48
CA PHE A 281 13.95 18.42 -4.48
C PHE A 281 13.92 19.47 -5.60
N VAL A 282 14.15 20.73 -5.24
CA VAL A 282 13.98 21.88 -6.16
C VAL A 282 15.15 22.00 -7.14
N ASN A 283 16.33 21.49 -6.77
CA ASN A 283 17.55 21.47 -7.59
C ASN A 283 18.07 20.04 -7.72
N ASP A 284 17.20 19.14 -8.18
CA ASP A 284 17.51 17.73 -8.29
C ASP A 284 18.05 17.43 -9.69
N THR A 285 19.38 17.33 -9.81
CA THR A 285 20.04 16.90 -11.05
C THR A 285 20.24 15.39 -11.11
N ALA A 286 19.91 14.67 -10.03
CA ALA A 286 20.11 13.23 -9.92
C ALA A 286 19.00 12.46 -10.66
N GLY A 287 19.41 11.52 -11.52
CA GLY A 287 18.52 10.58 -12.18
C GLY A 287 17.89 9.58 -11.20
N TYR A 288 17.10 8.64 -11.73
CA TYR A 288 16.53 7.56 -10.93
C TYR A 288 17.64 6.65 -10.36
N ASP A 289 18.63 6.31 -11.19
CA ASP A 289 19.72 5.39 -10.83
C ASP A 289 20.74 6.01 -9.84
N ASP A 290 20.79 7.34 -9.75
CA ASP A 290 21.61 8.07 -8.77
C ASP A 290 21.05 8.01 -7.34
N ARG A 291 19.91 7.33 -7.14
CA ARG A 291 19.21 7.22 -5.85
C ARG A 291 19.36 5.80 -5.30
N PRO A 292 20.51 5.44 -4.72
CA PRO A 292 20.76 4.09 -4.21
C PRO A 292 19.93 3.75 -2.97
N ILE A 293 19.26 4.75 -2.39
CA ILE A 293 18.46 4.63 -1.17
C ILE A 293 17.07 5.14 -1.48
N LEU A 294 16.10 4.22 -1.52
CA LEU A 294 14.69 4.59 -1.48
C LEU A 294 14.40 5.11 -0.07
N LEU A 295 14.30 6.44 0.06
CA LEU A 295 14.03 7.08 1.34
C LEU A 295 12.57 6.79 1.76
N TYR A 296 12.41 5.73 2.54
CA TYR A 296 11.14 5.36 3.16
C TYR A 296 10.83 6.32 4.31
N PHE A 297 9.82 7.17 4.10
CA PHE A 297 9.21 7.90 5.21
C PHE A 297 8.03 7.12 5.75
N LYS A 298 7.97 6.95 7.06
CA LYS A 298 6.69 6.75 7.72
C LYS A 298 6.62 7.66 8.94
N GLY A 299 5.51 8.40 9.00
CA GLY A 299 5.23 9.41 10.02
C GLY A 299 5.27 8.84 11.45
N ALA A 300 5.14 9.74 12.43
CA ALA A 300 5.15 9.35 13.83
C ALA A 300 4.19 8.18 14.06
N ILE A 301 4.64 7.15 14.79
CA ILE A 301 3.81 6.02 15.26
C ILE A 301 2.76 6.50 16.29
N TYR A 302 2.60 7.81 16.42
CA TYR A 302 1.60 8.46 17.23
C TYR A 302 0.21 8.31 16.62
N ARG A 303 -0.59 7.41 17.20
CA ARG A 303 -2.04 7.46 17.09
C ARG A 303 -2.65 7.72 18.46
N LYS A 304 -3.64 8.62 18.46
CA LYS A 304 -4.54 8.91 19.57
C LYS A 304 -5.01 7.57 20.20
N SER A 305 -4.66 7.40 21.49
CA SER A 305 -5.10 6.39 22.47
C SER A 305 -4.64 4.92 22.31
N GLU A 306 -4.12 4.37 23.42
CA GLU A 306 -4.01 2.93 23.81
C GLU A 306 -2.85 2.04 23.32
N CYS A 307 -1.66 2.58 23.01
CA CYS A 307 -0.45 1.75 22.86
C CYS A 307 0.55 2.00 24.01
N THR A 308 1.11 0.92 24.58
CA THR A 308 2.18 0.97 25.58
C THR A 308 3.54 1.24 24.92
N VAL A 309 4.55 1.67 25.71
CA VAL A 309 5.90 1.89 25.18
C VAL A 309 6.54 0.57 24.73
N ALA A 310 6.27 -0.53 25.42
CA ALA A 310 6.77 -1.85 25.06
C ALA A 310 6.25 -2.29 23.67
N GLU A 311 4.94 -2.21 23.43
CA GLU A 311 4.35 -2.52 22.12
C GLU A 311 4.90 -1.60 21.02
N TYR A 312 5.16 -0.33 21.35
CA TYR A 312 5.79 0.61 20.44
C TYR A 312 7.22 0.20 20.08
N ARG A 313 8.04 -0.15 21.06
CA ARG A 313 9.42 -0.61 20.87
C ARG A 313 9.47 -1.85 20.02
N ASP A 314 8.69 -2.88 20.35
CA ASP A 314 8.67 -4.15 19.62
C ASP A 314 8.29 -3.94 18.14
N LEU A 315 7.30 -3.07 17.88
CA LEU A 315 6.93 -2.69 16.51
C LEU A 315 8.04 -1.89 15.82
N PHE A 316 8.70 -0.98 16.52
CA PHE A 316 9.79 -0.19 15.97
C PHE A 316 10.96 -1.09 15.56
N GLU A 317 11.39 -2.00 16.42
CA GLU A 317 12.47 -2.94 16.15
C GLU A 317 12.13 -3.85 14.96
N TYR A 318 10.92 -4.40 14.94
CA TYR A 318 10.45 -5.20 13.82
C TYR A 318 10.55 -4.43 12.49
N LEU A 319 10.11 -3.18 12.46
CA LEU A 319 10.17 -2.36 11.24
C LEU A 319 11.59 -1.93 10.89
N ALA A 320 12.39 -1.53 11.88
CA ALA A 320 13.78 -1.10 11.69
C ALA A 320 14.65 -2.24 11.16
N SER A 321 14.42 -3.48 11.62
CA SER A 321 15.15 -4.67 11.15
C SER A 321 14.99 -4.97 9.66
N ARG A 322 13.98 -4.39 9.00
CA ARG A 322 13.71 -4.55 7.56
C ARG A 322 14.36 -3.45 6.71
N LEU A 323 15.05 -2.50 7.32
CA LEU A 323 15.68 -1.37 6.66
C LEU A 323 17.20 -1.53 6.73
N ASP A 324 17.81 -1.77 5.57
CA ASP A 324 19.27 -1.78 5.46
C ASP A 324 19.82 -0.35 5.31
N ARG A 325 21.08 -0.15 5.75
CA ARG A 325 21.87 1.08 5.50
C ARG A 325 21.36 2.35 6.17
N LEU A 326 20.55 2.26 7.22
CA LEU A 326 20.22 3.40 8.06
C LEU A 326 21.22 3.54 9.21
N SER A 327 21.76 4.74 9.41
CA SER A 327 22.59 5.03 10.58
C SER A 327 21.79 4.95 11.87
N GLU A 328 22.42 4.51 12.95
CA GLU A 328 21.79 4.44 14.28
C GLU A 328 21.20 5.77 14.75
N THR A 329 21.87 6.89 14.49
CA THR A 329 21.36 8.25 14.80
C THR A 329 20.03 8.57 14.11
N VAL A 330 19.83 8.08 12.87
CA VAL A 330 18.56 8.24 12.14
C VAL A 330 17.47 7.37 12.77
N LEU A 331 17.79 6.14 13.16
CA LEU A 331 16.86 5.25 13.85
C LEU A 331 16.46 5.82 15.21
N GLU A 332 17.42 6.26 16.03
CA GLU A 332 17.19 6.93 17.32
C GLU A 332 16.30 8.16 17.15
N GLY A 333 16.64 9.04 16.21
CA GLY A 333 15.83 10.22 15.92
C GLY A 333 14.39 9.88 15.52
N ASN A 334 14.16 8.75 14.85
CA ASN A 334 12.83 8.28 14.49
C ASN A 334 12.09 7.62 15.66
N PHE A 335 12.78 6.81 16.46
CA PHE A 335 12.25 6.22 17.69
C PHE A 335 11.77 7.33 18.64
N MET A 336 12.63 8.32 18.89
CA MET A 336 12.31 9.46 19.75
C MET A 336 11.11 10.26 19.24
N LYS A 337 10.88 10.38 17.92
CA LYS A 337 9.71 11.07 17.38
C LYS A 337 8.39 10.32 17.63
N GLY A 338 8.42 9.00 17.76
CA GLY A 338 7.22 8.19 17.99
C GLY A 338 6.77 8.15 19.46
N LEU A 339 7.63 8.48 20.40
CA LEU A 339 7.31 8.55 21.83
C LEU A 339 6.29 9.67 22.16
N LYS A 340 5.50 9.45 23.23
CA LYS A 340 4.66 10.49 23.84
C LYS A 340 5.51 11.68 24.25
N SER A 341 4.96 12.89 24.10
CA SER A 341 5.70 14.12 24.40
C SER A 341 6.29 14.14 25.80
N GLU A 342 5.57 13.57 26.77
CA GLU A 342 6.00 13.44 28.18
C GLU A 342 7.19 12.49 28.31
N ILE A 343 7.09 11.27 27.78
CA ILE A 343 8.15 10.24 27.81
C ILE A 343 9.38 10.73 27.05
N ARG A 344 9.17 11.26 25.85
CA ARG A 344 10.22 11.85 25.00
C ARG A 344 10.99 12.96 25.72
N ALA A 345 10.29 13.79 26.51
CA ALA A 345 10.94 14.85 27.27
C ALA A 345 11.86 14.26 28.35
N VAL A 346 11.41 13.22 29.07
CA VAL A 346 12.21 12.52 30.08
C VAL A 346 13.44 11.86 29.45
N VAL A 347 13.26 11.07 28.39
CA VAL A 347 14.39 10.39 27.70
C VAL A 347 15.42 11.40 27.19
N ARG A 348 14.99 12.55 26.66
CA ARG A 348 15.90 13.63 26.23
C ARG A 348 16.74 14.22 27.37
N VAL A 349 16.19 14.30 28.59
CA VAL A 349 16.92 14.79 29.77
C VAL A 349 18.01 13.80 30.18
N MET A 350 17.73 12.50 30.04
CA MET A 350 18.67 11.43 30.39
C MET A 350 19.85 11.32 29.42
N ARG A 351 19.73 11.88 28.20
CA ARG A 351 20.79 11.92 27.17
C ARG A 351 21.34 10.51 26.84
N PRO A 352 20.52 9.63 26.25
CA PRO A 352 20.98 8.31 25.81
C PRO A 352 22.19 8.44 24.88
N CYS A 353 23.12 7.50 24.99
CA CYS A 353 24.32 7.41 24.17
C CYS A 353 24.03 6.75 22.81
N ASP A 354 22.99 5.92 22.75
CA ASP A 354 22.62 5.14 21.56
C ASP A 354 21.11 4.82 21.53
N LEU A 355 20.67 4.15 20.46
CA LEU A 355 19.27 3.76 20.27
C LEU A 355 18.79 2.78 21.33
N GLY A 356 19.65 1.84 21.74
CA GLY A 356 19.31 0.82 22.73
C GLY A 356 19.04 1.45 24.10
N GLU A 357 19.90 2.38 24.53
CA GLU A 357 19.71 3.13 25.76
C GLU A 357 18.46 4.02 25.68
N ALA A 358 18.20 4.65 24.53
CA ALA A 358 16.97 5.42 24.33
C ALA A 358 15.71 4.56 24.48
N MET A 359 15.74 3.31 24.01
CA MET A 359 14.64 2.34 24.12
C MET A 359 14.43 1.82 25.54
N GLU A 360 15.50 1.58 26.29
CA GLU A 360 15.43 1.13 27.69
C GLU A 360 14.97 2.24 28.65
N LEU A 361 15.31 3.51 28.35
CA LEU A 361 14.89 4.66 29.15
C LEU A 361 13.43 5.08 28.93
N ALA A 362 12.85 4.72 27.79
CA ALA A 362 11.49 5.09 27.40
C ALA A 362 10.44 4.22 28.10
#